data_AF-A0A9D5V2M7-F1
#
_entry.id   AF-A0A9D5V2M7-F1
#
_cell.length_a   1.000
_cell.length_b   1.000
_cell.length_c   1.000
_cell.angle_alpha   90.00
_cell.angle_beta   90.00
_cell.angle_gamma   90.00
#
_symmetry.space_group_name_H-M   'P 1'
#
loop_
_entity.id
_entity.type
_entity.pdbx_description
1 polymer ?
#
loop_
_entity_poly.entity_id
_entity_poly.type
_entity_poly.pdbx_seq_one_letter_code
_entity_poly.pdbx_strand_id
1 'polypeptide(L)'
;MNRHRSLWLMVAAAILMFLPLAIPVFQGDFEGTDGQAVEMIIQARPGYQPWFQPLWTPPSGEVESMLFAIQAALGAGFVGYVIGRRHGSSLKRNDHDGD
;
A
#
# COMPACT_ATOMS: atom_id res chain seq x y z
N MET A 1 7.94 13.37 -20.74
CA MET A 1 6.63 13.25 -20.08
C MET A 1 6.08 14.65 -19.88
N ASN A 2 4.92 14.97 -20.45
CA ASN A 2 4.36 16.31 -20.47
C ASN A 2 4.11 16.72 -19.01
N ARG A 3 4.72 17.81 -18.52
CA ARG A 3 4.70 18.21 -17.10
C ARG A 3 3.29 18.17 -16.50
N HIS A 4 2.31 18.58 -17.29
CA HIS A 4 0.87 18.56 -16.97
C HIS A 4 0.33 17.15 -16.72
N ARG A 5 0.70 16.15 -17.54
CA ARG A 5 0.25 14.76 -17.37
C ARG A 5 0.79 14.15 -16.09
N SER A 6 2.06 14.38 -15.77
CA SER A 6 2.64 13.92 -14.49
C SER A 6 1.95 14.57 -13.28
N LEU A 7 1.60 15.85 -13.39
CA LEU A 7 0.90 16.58 -12.34
C LEU A 7 -0.52 16.02 -12.11
N TRP A 8 -1.26 15.77 -13.20
CA TRP A 8 -2.58 15.13 -13.13
C TRP A 8 -2.52 13.72 -12.53
N LEU A 9 -1.50 12.91 -12.87
CA LEU A 9 -1.32 11.58 -12.31
C LEU A 9 -0.99 11.62 -10.81
N MET A 10 -0.15 12.56 -10.35
CA MET A 10 0.12 12.76 -8.92
C MET A 10 -1.12 13.20 -8.15
N VAL A 11 -1.90 14.13 -8.70
CA VAL A 11 -3.15 14.59 -8.08
C VAL A 11 -4.17 13.44 -8.00
N ALA A 12 -4.34 12.67 -9.07
CA ALA A 12 -5.23 11.51 -9.07
C ALA A 12 -4.80 10.45 -8.04
N ALA A 13 -3.49 10.16 -7.93
CA ALA A 13 -2.96 9.24 -6.92
C ALA A 13 -3.17 9.76 -5.50
N ALA A 14 -2.96 11.05 -5.25
CA ALA A 14 -3.24 11.67 -3.95
C ALA A 14 -4.73 11.59 -3.61
N ILE A 15 -5.61 11.89 -4.56
CA ILE A 15 -7.07 11.75 -4.37
C ILE A 15 -7.40 10.30 -4.00
N LEU A 16 -6.90 9.30 -4.73
CA LEU A 16 -7.14 7.89 -4.40
C LEU A 16 -6.65 7.49 -2.99
N MET A 17 -5.56 8.08 -2.52
CA MET A 17 -5.01 7.82 -1.18
C MET A 17 -5.83 8.51 -0.06
N PHE A 18 -6.29 9.74 -0.27
CA PHE A 18 -6.92 10.55 0.79
C PHE A 18 -8.46 10.52 0.77
N LEU A 19 -9.08 10.19 -0.37
CA LEU A 19 -10.53 10.11 -0.51
C LEU A 19 -11.19 9.10 0.46
N PRO A 20 -10.61 7.90 0.71
CA PRO A 20 -11.16 6.98 1.70
C PRO A 20 -11.14 7.54 3.13
N LEU A 21 -10.17 8.39 3.48
CA LEU A 21 -10.08 9.00 4.81
C LEU A 21 -11.17 10.07 5.05
N ALA A 22 -11.62 10.74 3.99
CA ALA A 22 -12.56 11.86 4.07
C ALA A 22 -14.03 11.42 4.15
N ILE A 23 -14.34 10.18 3.76
CA ILE A 23 -15.71 9.66 3.69
C ILE A 23 -15.94 8.71 4.88
N PRO A 24 -16.82 9.05 5.84
CA PRO A 24 -17.05 8.26 7.07
C PRO A 24 -17.49 6.81 6.81
N VAL A 25 -18.08 6.53 5.65
CA VAL A 25 -18.48 5.18 5.23
C VAL A 25 -17.29 4.22 5.08
N PHE A 26 -16.08 4.74 4.85
CA PHE A 26 -14.87 3.93 4.77
C PHE A 26 -14.06 3.93 6.08
N GLN A 27 -14.59 4.49 7.17
CA GLN A 27 -14.01 4.41 8.52
C GLN A 27 -14.38 3.08 9.21
N GLY A 28 -14.27 1.97 8.48
CA GLY A 28 -14.45 0.63 9.02
C GLY A 28 -13.13 0.09 9.60
N ASP A 29 -13.23 -1.03 10.32
CA ASP A 29 -12.04 -1.79 10.72
C ASP A 29 -11.30 -2.20 9.44
N PHE A 30 -10.06 -1.72 9.30
CA PHE A 30 -9.18 -2.06 8.18
C PHE A 30 -8.66 -3.49 8.37
N GLU A 31 -9.56 -4.46 8.39
CA GLU A 31 -9.22 -5.87 8.44
C GLU A 31 -8.61 -6.33 7.11
N GLY A 32 -7.65 -7.25 7.23
CA GLY A 32 -7.05 -7.89 6.07
C GLY A 32 -8.10 -8.63 5.23
N THR A 33 -7.84 -8.73 3.93
CA THR A 33 -8.73 -9.44 2.99
C THR A 33 -8.89 -10.92 3.32
N ASP A 34 -7.95 -11.51 4.08
CA ASP A 34 -7.96 -12.91 4.48
C ASP A 34 -9.06 -13.22 5.51
N GLY A 35 -9.25 -12.35 6.52
CA GLY A 35 -10.30 -12.52 7.53
C GLY A 35 -11.71 -12.48 6.92
N GLN A 36 -11.95 -11.51 6.04
CA GLN A 36 -13.22 -11.38 5.33
C GLN A 36 -13.49 -12.57 4.39
N ALA A 37 -12.46 -13.10 3.74
CA ALA A 37 -12.60 -14.25 2.86
C ALA A 37 -13.00 -15.52 3.63
N VAL A 38 -12.36 -15.77 4.77
CA VAL A 38 -12.68 -16.93 5.62
C VAL A 38 -14.11 -16.85 6.16
N GLU A 39 -14.54 -15.68 6.63
CA GLU A 39 -15.90 -15.48 7.14
C GLU A 39 -16.96 -15.76 6.06
N MET A 40 -16.76 -15.23 4.85
CA MET A 40 -17.64 -15.49 3.71
C MET A 40 -17.67 -16.98 3.33
N ILE A 41 -16.53 -17.68 3.38
CA ILE A 41 -16.46 -19.12 3.05
C ILE A 41 -17.23 -19.94 4.09
N ILE A 42 -17.08 -19.63 5.38
CA ILE A 42 -17.78 -20.33 6.46
C ILE A 42 -19.30 -20.11 6.35
N GLN A 43 -19.73 -18.89 6.03
CA GLN A 43 -21.15 -18.58 5.80
C GLN A 43 -21.71 -19.29 4.56
N ALA A 44 -20.96 -19.32 3.45
CA ALA A 44 -21.39 -19.94 2.20
C ALA A 44 -21.37 -21.48 2.24
N ARG A 45 -20.49 -22.08 3.04
CA ARG A 45 -20.38 -23.53 3.22
C ARG A 45 -20.17 -23.87 4.71
N PRO A 46 -21.25 -24.10 5.46
CA PRO A 46 -21.17 -24.38 6.90
C PRO A 46 -20.45 -25.70 7.26
N GLY A 47 -20.13 -26.56 6.28
CA GLY A 47 -19.32 -27.77 6.46
C GLY A 47 -17.85 -27.65 6.02
N TYR A 48 -17.39 -26.45 5.64
CA TYR A 48 -16.02 -26.26 5.16
C TYR A 48 -15.01 -26.32 6.30
N GLN A 49 -14.07 -27.25 6.19
CA GLN A 49 -12.91 -27.36 7.07
C GLN A 49 -11.72 -26.67 6.39
N PRO A 50 -11.06 -25.68 7.03
CA PRO A 50 -9.86 -25.06 6.48
C PRO A 50 -8.79 -26.11 6.20
N TRP A 51 -8.29 -26.16 4.97
CA TRP A 51 -7.20 -27.06 4.56
C TRP A 51 -5.82 -26.58 5.05
N PHE A 52 -5.76 -25.35 5.57
CA PHE A 52 -4.59 -24.75 6.18
C PHE A 52 -5.03 -23.96 7.42
N GLN A 53 -4.29 -24.12 8.51
CA GLN A 53 -4.47 -23.33 9.72
C GLN A 53 -3.23 -22.44 9.91
N PRO A 54 -3.41 -21.17 10.29
CA PRO A 54 -2.28 -20.30 10.60
C PRO A 54 -1.42 -20.95 11.68
N LEU A 55 -0.12 -21.12 11.39
CA LEU A 55 0.85 -21.61 12.39
C LEU A 55 1.02 -20.63 13.55
N TRP A 56 0.69 -19.36 13.31
CA TRP A 56 0.69 -18.29 14.30
C TRP A 56 -0.44 -17.32 13.98
N THR A 57 -1.26 -17.02 14.97
CA THR A 57 -2.30 -16.00 14.89
C THR A 57 -1.87 -14.82 15.77
N PRO A 58 -1.81 -13.59 15.24
CA PRO A 58 -1.45 -12.45 16.06
C PRO A 58 -2.43 -12.29 17.24
N PRO A 59 -1.96 -11.96 18.45
CA PRO A 59 -2.81 -11.86 19.64
C PRO A 59 -3.88 -10.77 19.56
N SER A 60 -3.73 -9.80 18.66
CA SER A 60 -4.69 -8.73 18.41
C SER A 60 -4.62 -8.24 16.95
N GLY A 61 -5.74 -7.72 16.42
CA GLY A 61 -5.78 -7.09 15.09
C GLY A 61 -4.92 -5.82 14.98
N GLU A 62 -4.57 -5.20 16.10
CA GLU A 62 -3.64 -4.07 16.14
C GLU A 62 -2.22 -4.51 15.76
N VAL A 63 -1.78 -5.67 16.27
CA VAL A 63 -0.46 -6.22 15.93
C VAL A 63 -0.42 -6.63 14.45
N GLU A 64 -1.50 -7.19 13.93
CA GLU A 64 -1.63 -7.49 12.49
C GLU A 64 -1.48 -6.21 11.64
N SER A 65 -2.22 -5.16 11.99
CA SER A 65 -2.16 -3.87 11.31
C SER A 65 -0.76 -3.23 11.39
N MET A 66 -0.08 -3.33 12.53
CA MET A 66 1.30 -2.86 12.69
C MET A 66 2.29 -3.61 11.78
N LEU A 67 2.13 -4.93 11.65
CA LEU A 67 2.97 -5.72 10.76
C LEU A 67 2.78 -5.31 9.29
N PHE A 68 1.53 -5.10 8.86
CA PHE A 68 1.23 -4.56 7.52
C PHE A 68 1.78 -3.14 7.33
N ALA A 69 1.68 -2.27 8.33
CA ALA A 69 2.21 -0.91 8.27
C ALA A 69 3.74 -0.89 8.08
N ILE A 70 4.47 -1.78 8.78
CA ILE A 70 5.92 -1.92 8.61
C ILE A 70 6.25 -2.46 7.21
N GLN A 71 5.52 -3.46 6.73
CA GLN A 71 5.69 -3.99 5.36
C GLN A 71 5.47 -2.89 4.31
N ALA A 72 4.42 -2.08 4.47
CA ALA A 72 4.13 -0.95 3.59
C ALA A 72 5.24 0.11 3.65
N ALA A 73 5.73 0.45 4.84
CA ALA A 73 6.81 1.42 5.03
C ALA A 73 8.12 0.96 4.36
N LEU A 74 8.49 -0.32 4.53
CA LEU A 74 9.67 -0.90 3.89
C LEU A 74 9.51 -0.94 2.36
N GLY A 75 8.34 -1.33 1.85
CA GLY A 75 8.03 -1.33 0.42
C GLY A 75 8.11 0.08 -0.19
N ALA A 76 7.51 1.07 0.46
CA ALA A 76 7.57 2.47 0.03
C ALA A 76 9.01 3.01 0.08
N GLY A 77 9.78 2.69 1.12
CA GLY A 77 11.19 3.05 1.24
C GLY A 77 12.05 2.46 0.12
N PHE A 78 11.84 1.18 -0.22
CA PHE A 78 12.54 0.52 -1.32
C PHE A 78 12.22 1.16 -2.68
N VAL A 79 10.93 1.37 -2.99
CA VAL A 79 10.50 2.02 -4.24
C VAL A 79 11.06 3.45 -4.32
N GLY A 80 10.96 4.22 -3.23
CA GLY A 80 11.51 5.57 -3.13
C GLY A 80 13.02 5.61 -3.37
N TYR A 81 13.77 4.68 -2.78
CA TYR A 81 15.22 4.57 -2.97
C TYR A 81 15.59 4.26 -4.43
N VAL A 82 14.90 3.31 -5.08
CA VAL A 82 15.16 2.96 -6.49
C VAL A 82 14.87 4.15 -7.42
N ILE A 83 13.75 4.85 -7.21
CA ILE A 83 13.39 6.04 -7.99
C ILE A 83 14.42 7.16 -7.77
N GLY A 84 14.76 7.43 -6.50
CA GLY A 84 15.73 8.46 -6.12
C GLY A 84 17.11 8.21 -6.72
N ARG A 85 17.60 6.97 -6.67
CA ARG A 85 18.89 6.59 -7.27
C ARG A 85 18.91 6.77 -8.79
N ARG A 86 17.81 6.48 -9.49
CA ARG A 86 17.69 6.65 -10.95
C ARG A 86 17.53 8.11 -11.38
N HIS A 87 16.91 8.96 -10.56
CA HIS A 87 16.80 10.40 -10.85
C HIS A 87 18.05 11.21 -10.46
N GLY A 88 18.77 10.79 -9.41
CA GLY A 88 19.98 11.47 -8.95
C GLY A 88 21.12 11.53 -9.97
N SER A 89 21.18 10.58 -10.92
CA SER A 89 22.16 10.59 -12.02
C SER A 89 21.86 11.59 -13.14
N SER A 90 20.65 12.15 -13.21
CA SER A 90 20.27 13.07 -14.30
C SER A 90 20.48 14.54 -13.96
N LEU A 91 20.65 14.92 -12.69
CA LEU A 91 20.94 16.31 -12.30
C LEU A 91 22.43 16.68 -12.48
N LYS A 92 23.34 15.70 -12.57
CA LYS A 92 24.80 15.96 -12.66
C LYS A 92 25.33 16.12 -14.10
N ARG A 93 24.49 16.57 -15.03
CA ARG A 93 24.82 16.68 -16.46
C ARG A 93 24.24 17.96 -17.10
N ASN A 94 24.30 19.09 -16.40
CA ASN A 94 23.94 20.41 -16.97
C ASN A 94 24.85 21.56 -16.49
N ASP A 95 25.96 21.26 -15.79
CA ASP A 95 26.83 22.27 -15.15
C ASP A 95 28.21 22.37 -15.81
N HIS A 96 28.36 21.94 -17.08
CA HIS A 96 29.66 21.92 -17.76
C HIS A 96 29.65 22.36 -19.23
N ASP A 97 28.62 23.08 -19.66
CA ASP A 97 28.53 23.66 -21.02
C ASP A 97 28.45 25.21 -20.98
N GLY A 98 29.14 25.84 -20.02
CA GLY A 98 29.04 27.28 -19.74
C GLY A 98 30.37 28.04 -19.65
N ASP A 99 31.43 27.53 -20.28
CA ASP A 99 32.76 28.16 -20.34
C ASP A 99 33.12 28.55 -21.78
#